data_AF-A0A4Q1D3D7-F1
#
_entry.id   AF-A0A4Q1D3D7-F1
#
_cell.length_a   1.000
_cell.length_b   1.000
_cell.length_c   1.000
_cell.angle_alpha   90.00
_cell.angle_beta   90.00
_cell.angle_gamma   90.00
#
_symmetry.space_group_name_H-M   'P 1'
#
loop_
_entity.id
_entity.type
_entity.pdbx_description
1 polymer ?
#
loop_
_entity_poly.entity_id
_entity_poly.type
_entity_poly.pdbx_seq_one_letter_code
_entity_poly.pdbx_strand_id
1 'polypeptide(L)'
;MARMHHQFFNVADRSYLAIIKKDIHSLAVQLPFSSNQLAEIDIIVAELTSNLIKYAKEGQLLVKLIDEDDRQGIEILSIDQGPGMSDVSRMQEDGVSTGTSLGQGLGAIKRLSHEFQVYSVKGWGTIVLTRVWTKAPSFIKPRKLFEVQSVVVPKPGETGCGDGMAYKKTGNHLLIFSGDALGHGEDAGEVMEKAVKAFHDSPETSPAATLRFMHTEVRKTRGLVACVASFSFREKKWTIAGVGNISIRSGNFEFSKGYFSYNGIVGLNIPGSMKDQEIICEPHQRLVFCSDGLKSRWELPKLAGIYKYDPIILAAALYKDYARNTDDMSVIVGKINVS
;
A
#
# COMPACT_ATOMS: atom_id res chain seq x y z
N MET A 1 -6.14 0.41 17.50
CA MET A 1 -5.44 -0.23 16.36
C MET A 1 -5.16 0.85 15.33
N ALA A 2 -3.99 0.84 14.69
CA ALA A 2 -3.74 1.76 13.58
C ALA A 2 -4.76 1.50 12.46
N ARG A 3 -5.28 2.56 11.84
CA ARG A 3 -6.19 2.43 10.69
C ARG A 3 -5.48 1.71 9.54
N MET A 4 -6.16 0.76 8.91
CA MET A 4 -5.58 -0.06 7.83
C MET A 4 -5.54 0.66 6.46
N HIS A 5 -6.23 1.80 6.34
CA HIS A 5 -6.32 2.61 5.13
C HIS A 5 -5.58 3.95 5.28
N HIS A 6 -5.27 4.58 4.15
CA HIS A 6 -4.65 5.90 4.09
C HIS A 6 -5.71 6.98 4.25
N GLN A 7 -5.36 8.06 4.92
CA GLN A 7 -6.04 9.32 4.74
C GLN A 7 -5.57 9.97 3.43
N PHE A 8 -6.55 10.34 2.61
CA PHE A 8 -6.33 11.00 1.34
C PHE A 8 -6.44 12.52 1.50
N PHE A 9 -5.46 13.23 0.97
CA PHE A 9 -5.46 14.69 0.92
C PHE A 9 -5.27 15.15 -0.52
N ASN A 10 -6.27 15.82 -1.09
CA ASN A 10 -6.14 16.48 -2.37
C ASN A 10 -5.38 17.81 -2.20
N VAL A 11 -4.32 18.04 -2.98
CA VAL A 11 -3.51 19.26 -2.91
C VAL A 11 -3.80 20.11 -4.15
N ALA A 12 -4.98 20.74 -4.16
CA ALA A 12 -5.44 21.54 -5.29
C ALA A 12 -4.77 22.93 -5.36
N ASP A 13 -4.65 23.61 -4.22
CA ASP A 13 -4.05 24.95 -4.15
C ASP A 13 -3.50 25.28 -2.75
N ARG A 14 -2.93 26.48 -2.62
CA ARG A 14 -2.25 26.95 -1.40
C ARG A 14 -3.14 27.09 -0.18
N SER A 15 -4.46 27.26 -0.35
CA SER A 15 -5.39 27.43 0.77
C SER A 15 -5.49 26.17 1.64
N TYR A 16 -5.23 24.99 1.06
CA TYR A 16 -5.29 23.70 1.75
C TYR A 16 -4.06 23.40 2.62
N LEU A 17 -2.95 24.11 2.43
CA LEU A 17 -1.67 23.82 3.10
C LEU A 17 -1.78 23.77 4.63
N ALA A 18 -2.45 24.76 5.21
CA ALA A 18 -2.58 24.84 6.67
C ALA A 18 -3.43 23.70 7.24
N ILE A 19 -4.51 23.33 6.53
CA ILE A 19 -5.44 22.28 6.95
C ILE A 19 -4.77 20.91 6.82
N ILE A 20 -4.17 20.60 5.67
CA ILE A 20 -3.47 19.34 5.43
C ILE A 20 -2.35 19.13 6.46
N LYS A 21 -1.55 20.17 6.72
CA LYS A 21 -0.50 20.09 7.73
C LYS A 21 -1.08 19.82 9.12
N LYS A 22 -2.15 20.54 9.51
CA LYS A 22 -2.81 20.34 10.81
C LYS A 22 -3.36 18.92 10.96
N ASP A 23 -3.97 18.37 9.92
CA ASP A 23 -4.59 17.04 9.97
C ASP A 23 -3.53 15.94 10.03
N ILE A 24 -2.46 16.04 9.23
CA ILE A 24 -1.33 15.11 9.28
C ILE A 24 -0.59 15.22 10.63
N HIS A 25 -0.43 16.41 11.17
CA HIS A 25 0.13 16.61 12.51
C HIS A 25 -0.75 15.93 13.58
N SER A 26 -2.08 16.08 13.48
CA SER A 26 -3.03 15.45 14.39
C SER A 26 -2.99 13.91 14.31
N LEU A 27 -2.70 13.35 13.13
CA LEU A 27 -2.42 11.93 12.97
C LEU A 27 -1.11 11.54 13.67
N ALA A 28 -0.03 12.28 13.44
CA ALA A 28 1.29 11.97 14.01
C ALA A 28 1.27 12.00 15.55
N VAL A 29 0.54 12.93 16.17
CA VAL A 29 0.38 13.02 17.64
C VAL A 29 -0.23 11.75 18.27
N GLN A 30 -0.87 10.88 17.49
CA GLN A 30 -1.38 9.59 18.01
C GLN A 30 -0.27 8.58 18.31
N LEU A 31 0.94 8.82 17.82
CA LEU A 31 2.12 7.99 18.08
C LEU A 31 3.09 8.73 19.02
N PRO A 32 3.96 8.02 19.75
CA PRO A 32 4.90 8.62 20.71
C PRO A 32 6.10 9.29 20.02
N PHE A 33 5.88 10.20 19.07
CA PHE A 33 6.92 11.05 18.51
C PHE A 33 7.37 12.13 19.51
N SER A 34 8.66 12.44 19.52
CA SER A 34 9.18 13.61 20.21
C SER A 34 8.72 14.92 19.55
N SER A 35 8.78 16.03 20.28
CA SER A 35 8.48 17.37 19.74
C SER A 35 9.34 17.71 18.51
N ASN A 36 10.61 17.29 18.51
CA ASN A 36 11.50 17.47 17.37
C ASN A 36 11.01 16.69 16.16
N GLN A 37 10.67 15.40 16.31
CA GLN A 37 10.16 14.59 15.20
C GLN A 37 8.83 15.12 14.64
N LEU A 38 7.95 15.66 15.49
CA LEU A 38 6.71 16.31 15.02
C LEU A 38 7.02 17.55 14.17
N ALA A 39 7.99 18.37 14.58
CA ALA A 39 8.43 19.51 13.79
C ALA A 39 9.09 19.09 12.46
N GLU A 40 9.85 18.00 12.45
CA GLU A 40 10.44 17.42 11.24
C GLU A 40 9.36 16.93 10.26
N ILE A 41 8.32 16.25 10.77
CA ILE A 41 7.15 15.83 9.97
C ILE A 41 6.44 17.05 9.38
N ASP A 42 6.25 18.11 10.16
CA ASP A 42 5.62 19.35 9.67
C ASP A 42 6.41 20.00 8.52
N ILE A 43 7.75 19.98 8.59
CA ILE A 43 8.62 20.48 7.51
C ILE A 43 8.50 19.58 6.28
N ILE A 44 8.54 18.26 6.45
CA ILE A 44 8.38 17.29 5.35
C ILE A 44 7.05 17.54 4.62
N VAL A 45 5.94 17.68 5.35
CA VAL A 45 4.62 17.94 4.77
C VAL A 45 4.59 19.27 4.04
N ALA A 46 5.19 20.32 4.61
CA ALA A 46 5.25 21.64 3.96
C ALA A 46 6.03 21.59 2.64
N GLU A 47 7.15 20.87 2.58
CA GLU A 47 7.94 20.73 1.36
C GLU A 47 7.24 19.86 0.31
N LEU A 48 6.63 18.74 0.71
CA LEU A 48 5.87 17.87 -0.21
C LEU A 48 4.70 18.63 -0.85
N THR A 49 3.89 19.31 -0.03
CA THR A 49 2.74 20.06 -0.51
C THR A 49 3.14 21.28 -1.35
N SER A 50 4.21 21.99 -0.98
CA SER A 50 4.81 23.06 -1.78
C SER A 50 5.26 22.56 -3.16
N ASN A 51 5.89 21.38 -3.23
CA ASN A 51 6.31 20.77 -4.48
C ASN A 51 5.11 20.40 -5.37
N LEU A 52 4.06 19.82 -4.78
CA LEU A 52 2.83 19.51 -5.52
C LEU A 52 2.24 20.79 -6.13
N ILE A 53 2.10 21.87 -5.36
CA ILE A 53 1.51 23.13 -5.85
C ILE A 53 2.36 23.80 -6.95
N LYS A 54 3.69 23.75 -6.83
CA LYS A 54 4.58 24.44 -7.76
C LYS A 54 4.76 23.71 -9.08
N TYR A 55 4.73 22.36 -9.07
CA TYR A 55 5.22 21.56 -10.19
C TYR A 55 4.21 20.53 -10.70
N ALA A 56 3.22 20.13 -9.89
CA ALA A 56 2.19 19.22 -10.35
C ALA A 56 1.11 19.94 -11.15
N LYS A 57 0.44 19.23 -12.05
CA LYS A 57 -0.87 19.64 -12.56
C LYS A 57 -1.97 19.28 -11.58
N GLU A 58 -1.87 18.07 -11.02
CA GLU A 58 -2.72 17.51 -9.97
C GLU A 58 -1.82 16.72 -9.03
N GLY A 59 -2.10 16.80 -7.73
CA GLY A 59 -1.26 16.22 -6.68
C GLY A 59 -2.08 15.79 -5.47
N GLN A 60 -1.67 14.68 -4.85
CA GLN A 60 -2.31 14.14 -3.66
C GLN A 60 -1.27 13.64 -2.67
N LEU A 61 -1.63 13.65 -1.38
CA LEU A 61 -0.93 12.91 -0.34
C LEU A 61 -1.79 11.74 0.12
N LEU A 62 -1.18 10.57 0.27
CA LEU A 62 -1.74 9.45 1.02
C LEU A 62 -0.93 9.26 2.28
N VAL A 63 -1.59 9.30 3.44
CA VAL A 63 -0.91 9.25 4.74
C VAL A 63 -1.47 8.12 5.57
N LYS A 64 -0.61 7.29 6.14
CA LYS A 64 -1.02 6.26 7.11
C LYS A 64 -0.04 6.16 8.27
N LEU A 65 -0.57 5.77 9.44
CA LEU A 65 0.27 5.31 10.54
C LEU A 65 0.68 3.87 10.22
N ILE A 66 1.95 3.55 10.41
CA ILE A 66 2.55 2.25 10.13
C ILE A 66 3.11 1.64 11.40
N ASP A 67 3.05 0.32 11.47
CA ASP A 67 3.64 -0.47 12.54
C ASP A 67 4.50 -1.56 11.90
N GLU A 68 5.78 -1.58 12.24
CA GLU A 68 6.75 -2.56 11.75
C GLU A 68 7.63 -3.04 12.91
N ASP A 69 7.50 -4.33 13.24
CA ASP A 69 8.14 -4.97 14.39
C ASP A 69 7.72 -4.29 15.71
N ASP A 70 8.65 -3.58 16.36
CA ASP A 70 8.43 -2.81 17.60
C ASP A 70 8.52 -1.28 17.37
N ARG A 71 8.28 -0.85 16.13
CA ARG A 71 8.40 0.54 15.70
C ARG A 71 7.11 1.01 15.07
N GLN A 72 6.64 2.14 15.57
CA GLN A 72 5.52 2.85 15.00
C GLN A 72 6.05 4.03 14.19
N GLY A 73 5.35 4.41 13.14
CA GLY A 73 5.77 5.50 12.28
C GLY A 73 4.62 6.09 11.47
N ILE A 74 4.95 7.10 10.68
CA ILE A 74 4.05 7.69 9.69
C ILE A 74 4.65 7.49 8.30
N GLU A 75 3.85 6.99 7.37
CA GLU A 75 4.15 6.92 5.95
C GLU A 75 3.38 8.02 5.22
N ILE A 76 4.08 8.78 4.37
CA ILE A 76 3.48 9.78 3.49
C ILE A 76 3.92 9.46 2.07
N LEU A 77 2.94 9.22 1.20
CA LEU A 77 3.12 9.11 -0.24
C LEU A 77 2.65 10.41 -0.89
N SER A 78 3.54 11.12 -1.56
CA SER A 78 3.18 12.24 -2.44
C SER A 78 3.14 11.74 -3.88
N ILE A 79 2.00 11.92 -4.53
CA ILE A 79 1.74 11.37 -5.87
C ILE A 79 1.26 12.52 -6.77
N ASP A 80 1.94 12.73 -7.91
CA ASP A 80 1.55 13.76 -8.87
C ASP A 80 1.47 13.27 -10.32
N GLN A 81 0.77 14.07 -11.13
CA GLN A 81 0.71 14.00 -12.59
C GLN A 81 1.41 15.22 -13.23
N GLY A 82 2.53 15.64 -12.65
CA GLY A 82 3.38 16.71 -13.15
C GLY A 82 4.27 16.29 -14.33
N PRO A 83 5.22 17.14 -14.75
CA PRO A 83 6.11 16.86 -15.87
C PRO A 83 7.11 15.73 -15.62
N GLY A 84 7.28 15.31 -14.36
CA GLY A 84 8.30 14.35 -13.94
C GLY A 84 9.74 14.90 -14.08
N MET A 85 10.71 14.08 -13.69
CA MET A 85 12.14 14.42 -13.67
C MET A 85 12.93 13.44 -14.54
N SER A 86 13.95 13.93 -15.25
CA SER A 86 14.85 13.11 -16.05
C SER A 86 16.09 12.61 -15.29
N ASP A 87 16.49 13.33 -14.24
CA ASP A 87 17.64 12.97 -13.39
C ASP A 87 17.29 13.26 -11.93
N VAL A 88 16.75 12.25 -11.27
CA VAL A 88 16.31 12.34 -9.86
C VAL A 88 17.51 12.53 -8.94
N SER A 89 18.65 11.88 -9.22
CA SER A 89 19.85 11.96 -8.39
C SER A 89 20.38 13.39 -8.34
N ARG A 90 20.47 14.06 -9.48
CA ARG A 90 20.88 15.47 -9.57
C ARG A 90 19.93 16.42 -8.84
N MET A 91 18.62 16.12 -8.82
CA MET A 91 17.63 16.93 -8.10
C MET A 91 17.66 16.70 -6.57
N GLN A 92 18.34 15.66 -6.09
CA GLN A 92 18.55 15.40 -4.66
C GLN A 92 19.86 15.98 -4.11
N GLU A 93 20.82 16.34 -4.97
CA GLU A 93 22.07 16.97 -4.57
C GLU A 93 21.84 18.45 -4.22
N ASP A 94 22.22 18.85 -3.01
CA ASP A 94 22.11 20.24 -2.56
C ASP A 94 22.85 21.17 -3.53
N GLY A 95 22.14 22.17 -4.07
CA GLY A 95 22.76 23.30 -4.79
C GLY A 95 22.69 23.28 -6.33
N VAL A 96 22.30 22.18 -6.98
CA VAL A 96 22.18 22.17 -8.46
C VAL A 96 20.80 22.67 -8.89
N SER A 97 20.66 23.98 -8.79
CA SER A 97 19.46 24.73 -9.15
C SER A 97 19.32 24.81 -10.67
N THR A 98 18.35 24.11 -11.26
CA THR A 98 17.82 24.49 -12.58
C THR A 98 16.47 25.16 -12.38
N GLY A 99 16.50 26.45 -12.04
CA GLY A 99 15.32 27.30 -11.87
C GLY A 99 14.58 27.12 -10.54
N THR A 100 14.85 28.00 -9.58
CA THR A 100 14.05 28.27 -8.37
C THR A 100 13.58 27.04 -7.54
N SER A 101 14.31 26.77 -6.45
CA SER A 101 13.89 26.04 -5.23
C SER A 101 13.71 24.51 -5.24
N LEU A 102 13.69 23.81 -6.39
CA LEU A 102 13.35 22.38 -6.42
C LEU A 102 14.35 21.46 -5.67
N GLY A 103 15.66 21.78 -5.71
CA GLY A 103 16.71 20.92 -5.12
C GLY A 103 16.82 20.99 -3.59
N GLN A 104 16.38 22.08 -2.96
CA GLN A 104 16.45 22.20 -1.49
C GLN A 104 15.32 21.44 -0.79
N GLY A 105 14.13 21.40 -1.37
CA GLY A 105 12.95 20.75 -0.77
C GLY A 105 13.11 19.23 -0.70
N LEU A 106 13.50 18.57 -1.81
CA LEU A 106 13.72 17.11 -1.81
C LEU A 106 14.92 16.70 -0.94
N GLY A 107 16.00 17.51 -0.92
CA GLY A 107 17.12 17.31 -0.02
C GLY A 107 16.73 17.41 1.46
N ALA A 108 15.89 18.41 1.82
CA ALA A 108 15.35 18.56 3.16
C ALA A 108 14.49 17.35 3.57
N ILE A 109 13.54 16.94 2.72
CA ILE A 109 12.70 15.77 3.00
C ILE A 109 13.57 14.54 3.22
N LYS A 110 14.57 14.29 2.36
CA LYS A 110 15.49 13.15 2.49
C LYS A 110 16.26 13.16 3.81
N ARG A 111 16.75 14.32 4.26
CA ARG A 111 17.50 14.44 5.52
C ARG A 111 16.64 14.21 6.76
N LEU A 112 15.39 14.65 6.72
CA LEU A 112 14.45 14.56 7.84
C LEU A 112 13.71 13.21 7.89
N SER A 113 13.75 12.44 6.80
CA SER A 113 13.10 11.14 6.70
C SER A 113 14.04 10.02 7.14
N HIS A 114 13.49 8.99 7.79
CA HIS A 114 14.24 7.76 8.07
C HIS A 114 14.31 6.85 6.83
N GLU A 115 13.25 6.85 6.02
CA GLU A 115 13.23 6.21 4.71
C GLU A 115 12.68 7.19 3.68
N PHE A 116 13.39 7.33 2.56
CA PHE A 116 13.02 8.25 1.50
C PHE A 116 13.31 7.62 0.15
N GLN A 117 12.32 7.65 -0.74
CA GLN A 117 12.48 7.22 -2.13
C GLN A 117 11.70 8.15 -3.06
N VAL A 118 12.27 8.41 -4.24
CA VAL A 118 11.64 9.21 -5.30
C VAL A 118 11.68 8.42 -6.58
N TYR A 119 10.50 8.14 -7.13
CA TYR A 119 10.33 7.56 -8.45
C TYR A 119 9.67 8.58 -9.36
N SER A 120 10.34 8.94 -10.46
CA SER A 120 9.84 9.96 -11.39
C SER A 120 10.09 9.53 -12.82
N VAL A 121 9.12 9.80 -13.68
CA VAL A 121 9.21 9.50 -15.11
C VAL A 121 8.73 10.73 -15.88
N LYS A 122 9.55 11.17 -16.85
CA LYS A 122 9.25 12.33 -17.68
C LYS A 122 7.91 12.14 -18.41
N GLY A 123 7.01 13.12 -18.27
CA GLY A 123 5.67 13.11 -18.85
C GLY A 123 4.64 12.26 -18.10
N TRP A 124 5.05 11.52 -17.05
CA TRP A 124 4.15 10.72 -16.21
C TRP A 124 3.94 11.36 -14.85
N GLY A 125 4.97 11.97 -14.24
CA GLY A 125 4.92 12.61 -12.93
C GLY A 125 5.87 11.98 -11.92
N THR A 126 5.64 12.24 -10.63
CA THR A 126 6.49 11.76 -9.54
C THR A 126 5.70 11.08 -8.41
N ILE A 127 6.32 10.08 -7.80
CA ILE A 127 5.92 9.48 -6.53
C ILE A 127 7.07 9.64 -5.54
N VAL A 128 6.80 10.23 -4.39
CA VAL A 128 7.73 10.36 -3.28
C VAL A 128 7.19 9.56 -2.10
N LEU A 129 8.01 8.63 -1.59
CA LEU A 129 7.79 7.93 -0.33
C LEU A 129 8.65 8.58 0.74
N THR A 130 8.04 8.91 1.87
CA THR A 130 8.74 9.19 3.12
C THR A 130 8.16 8.37 4.26
N ARG A 131 9.03 7.84 5.12
CA ARG A 131 8.66 7.26 6.41
C ARG A 131 9.45 7.92 7.52
N VAL A 132 8.74 8.30 8.58
CA VAL A 132 9.33 8.76 9.84
C VAL A 132 8.92 7.80 10.95
N TRP A 133 9.89 7.26 11.68
CA TRP A 133 9.68 6.29 12.75
C TRP A 133 9.88 6.96 14.11
N THR A 134 9.11 6.53 15.12
CA THR A 134 9.24 7.03 16.51
C THR A 134 10.59 6.66 17.12
N LYS A 135 11.16 5.53 16.70
CA LYS A 135 12.52 5.09 17.05
C LYS A 135 13.36 5.00 15.79
N ALA A 136 14.61 5.48 15.88
CA ALA A 136 15.56 5.37 14.79
C ALA A 136 15.72 3.90 14.35
N PRO A 137 15.86 3.63 13.04
CA PRO A 137 16.16 2.29 12.56
C PRO A 137 17.44 1.76 13.19
N SER A 138 17.48 0.46 13.50
CA SER A 138 18.75 -0.21 13.84
C SER A 138 19.76 -0.02 12.71
N PHE A 139 21.02 0.26 13.05
CA PHE A 139 22.13 0.34 12.09
C PHE A 139 22.37 -0.99 11.35
N ILE A 140 21.92 -2.10 11.93
CA ILE A 140 21.91 -3.42 11.29
C ILE A 140 20.48 -3.69 10.86
N LYS A 141 20.17 -3.52 9.56
CA LYS A 141 18.90 -3.98 8.99
C LYS A 141 19.04 -5.46 8.62
N PRO A 142 18.42 -6.40 9.35
CA PRO A 142 18.39 -7.79 8.90
C PRO A 142 17.71 -7.86 7.53
N ARG A 143 18.18 -8.75 6.66
CA ARG A 143 17.55 -8.96 5.35
C ARG A 143 16.13 -9.48 5.57
N LYS A 144 15.12 -8.67 5.25
CA LYS A 144 13.71 -9.07 5.33
C LYS A 144 13.48 -10.27 4.43
N LEU A 145 12.92 -11.37 4.95
CA LEU A 145 12.58 -12.56 4.16
C LEU A 145 11.49 -12.27 3.11
N PHE A 146 10.66 -11.28 3.38
CA PHE A 146 9.59 -10.83 2.51
C PHE A 146 9.27 -9.36 2.81
N GLU A 147 8.57 -8.71 1.88
CA GLU A 147 8.02 -7.37 2.03
C GLU A 147 6.56 -7.41 1.56
N VAL A 148 5.64 -6.89 2.36
CA VAL A 148 4.23 -6.71 1.96
C VAL A 148 3.88 -5.25 2.19
N GLN A 149 3.42 -4.58 1.14
CA GLN A 149 3.05 -3.17 1.18
C GLN A 149 1.70 -2.98 0.52
N SER A 150 0.95 -1.98 0.97
CA SER A 150 -0.37 -1.70 0.43
C SER A 150 -0.67 -0.22 0.34
N VAL A 151 -1.35 0.16 -0.74
CA VAL A 151 -2.14 1.38 -0.84
C VAL A 151 -3.60 0.96 -0.67
N VAL A 152 -4.28 1.53 0.31
CA VAL A 152 -5.71 1.30 0.58
C VAL A 152 -6.30 2.68 0.83
N VAL A 153 -7.29 3.08 0.04
CA VAL A 153 -7.84 4.43 0.03
C VAL A 153 -9.37 4.32 0.04
N PRO A 154 -10.06 5.00 0.97
CA PRO A 154 -11.51 5.00 0.99
C PRO A 154 -12.09 5.64 -0.27
N LYS A 155 -13.30 5.24 -0.62
CA LYS A 155 -14.11 5.90 -1.63
C LYS A 155 -14.15 7.41 -1.37
N PRO A 156 -14.04 8.27 -2.40
CA PRO A 156 -14.12 9.71 -2.22
C PRO A 156 -15.40 10.14 -1.47
N GLY A 157 -15.22 10.90 -0.40
CA GLY A 157 -16.30 11.35 0.49
C GLY A 157 -16.50 10.49 1.74
N GLU A 158 -15.87 9.32 1.82
CA GLU A 158 -15.96 8.42 2.98
C GLU A 158 -14.73 8.55 3.90
N THR A 159 -14.93 8.29 5.19
CA THR A 159 -13.85 8.22 6.20
C THR A 159 -13.46 6.80 6.57
N GLY A 160 -14.34 5.83 6.33
CA GLY A 160 -14.11 4.39 6.46
C GLY A 160 -13.90 3.74 5.10
N CYS A 161 -13.23 2.59 5.09
CA CYS A 161 -12.89 1.86 3.87
C CYS A 161 -13.28 0.39 4.02
N GLY A 162 -14.08 -0.13 3.09
CA GLY A 162 -14.44 -1.54 2.97
C GLY A 162 -13.31 -2.41 2.43
N ASP A 163 -12.32 -1.82 1.76
CA ASP A 163 -11.11 -2.51 1.32
C ASP A 163 -10.10 -2.67 2.47
N GLY A 164 -9.33 -3.76 2.43
CA GLY A 164 -8.29 -3.98 3.42
C GLY A 164 -7.36 -5.14 3.12
N MET A 165 -6.35 -5.25 3.97
CA MET A 165 -5.32 -6.27 3.86
C MET A 165 -4.79 -6.65 5.23
N ALA A 166 -4.25 -7.86 5.31
CA ALA A 166 -3.44 -8.30 6.44
C ALA A 166 -2.40 -9.30 5.97
N TYR A 167 -1.33 -9.47 6.74
CA TYR A 167 -0.40 -10.56 6.51
C TYR A 167 0.09 -11.12 7.84
N LYS A 168 0.51 -12.38 7.83
CA LYS A 168 1.13 -13.03 8.99
C LYS A 168 2.12 -14.09 8.58
N LYS A 169 3.14 -14.29 9.41
CA LYS A 169 4.09 -15.40 9.25
C LYS A 169 3.75 -16.48 10.28
N THR A 170 3.37 -17.66 9.81
CA THR A 170 3.04 -18.82 10.65
C THR A 170 4.01 -19.95 10.33
N GLY A 171 4.95 -20.21 11.25
CA GLY A 171 6.04 -21.16 11.04
C GLY A 171 6.83 -20.84 9.78
N ASN A 172 6.69 -21.70 8.78
CA ASN A 172 7.38 -21.62 7.49
C ASN A 172 6.49 -21.07 6.35
N HIS A 173 5.37 -20.44 6.70
CA HIS A 173 4.47 -19.83 5.73
C HIS A 173 4.36 -18.32 5.95
N LEU A 174 4.31 -17.56 4.86
CA LEU A 174 3.79 -16.20 4.84
C LEU A 174 2.39 -16.24 4.24
N LEU A 175 1.39 -15.77 4.97
CA LEU A 175 0.04 -15.59 4.45
C LEU A 175 -0.24 -14.11 4.22
N ILE A 176 -0.87 -13.78 3.09
CA ILE A 176 -1.34 -12.44 2.72
C ILE A 176 -2.84 -12.55 2.43
N PHE A 177 -3.62 -11.70 3.08
CA PHE A 177 -5.05 -11.54 2.88
C PHE A 177 -5.32 -10.19 2.22
N SER A 178 -6.21 -10.21 1.22
CA SER A 178 -6.83 -9.05 0.61
C SER A 178 -8.35 -9.22 0.68
N GLY A 179 -9.07 -8.17 1.01
CA GLY A 179 -10.52 -8.20 1.09
C GLY A 179 -11.15 -6.89 0.63
N ASP A 180 -12.41 -6.99 0.25
CA ASP A 180 -13.29 -5.89 -0.13
C ASP A 180 -14.70 -6.23 0.42
N ALA A 181 -15.09 -5.51 1.46
CA ALA A 181 -16.35 -5.70 2.17
C ALA A 181 -17.51 -5.07 1.40
N LEU A 182 -18.68 -5.73 1.38
CA LEU A 182 -19.81 -5.21 0.64
C LEU A 182 -20.28 -3.85 1.16
N GLY A 183 -20.28 -2.86 0.26
CA GLY A 183 -20.64 -1.48 0.55
C GLY A 183 -19.39 -0.61 0.66
N HIS A 184 -19.51 0.54 1.33
CA HIS A 184 -18.40 1.46 1.59
C HIS A 184 -18.62 2.19 2.91
N GLY A 185 -17.64 2.98 3.33
CA GLY A 185 -17.71 3.77 4.57
C GLY A 185 -17.48 2.94 5.84
N GLU A 186 -17.86 3.49 6.98
CA GLU A 186 -17.56 2.91 8.30
C GLU A 186 -18.17 1.51 8.48
N ASP A 187 -19.42 1.29 8.03
CA ASP A 187 -20.08 -0.02 8.08
C ASP A 187 -19.27 -1.12 7.37
N ALA A 188 -18.70 -0.81 6.20
CA ALA A 188 -17.87 -1.75 5.46
C ALA A 188 -16.50 -1.94 6.14
N GLY A 189 -15.95 -0.87 6.72
CA GLY A 189 -14.76 -0.91 7.56
C GLY A 189 -14.88 -1.85 8.76
N GLU A 190 -16.02 -1.86 9.46
CA GLU A 190 -16.27 -2.79 10.57
C GLU A 190 -16.25 -4.26 10.12
N VAL A 191 -16.78 -4.54 8.92
CA VAL A 191 -16.71 -5.89 8.33
C VAL A 191 -15.26 -6.27 8.03
N MET A 192 -14.48 -5.32 7.49
CA MET A 192 -13.06 -5.53 7.18
C MET A 192 -12.24 -5.77 8.45
N GLU A 193 -12.46 -5.01 9.52
CA GLU A 193 -11.79 -5.22 10.82
C GLU A 193 -12.07 -6.62 11.39
N LYS A 194 -13.34 -7.07 11.33
CA LYS A 194 -13.72 -8.42 11.74
C LYS A 194 -13.06 -9.49 10.87
N ALA A 195 -12.97 -9.26 9.57
CA ALA A 195 -12.31 -10.18 8.64
C ALA A 195 -10.80 -10.28 8.89
N VAL A 196 -10.12 -9.16 9.15
CA VAL A 196 -8.70 -9.12 9.49
C VAL A 196 -8.44 -9.84 10.81
N LYS A 197 -9.28 -9.63 11.82
CA LYS A 197 -9.21 -10.39 13.08
C LYS A 197 -9.34 -11.89 12.82
N ALA A 198 -10.36 -12.32 12.08
CA ALA A 198 -10.57 -13.73 11.74
C ALA A 198 -9.38 -14.31 10.95
N PHE A 199 -8.79 -13.54 10.04
CA PHE A 199 -7.59 -13.95 9.31
C PHE A 199 -6.42 -14.17 10.27
N HIS A 200 -6.18 -13.29 11.24
CA HIS A 200 -5.11 -13.47 12.23
C HIS A 200 -5.35 -14.68 13.14
N ASP A 201 -6.58 -14.87 13.59
CA ASP A 201 -6.98 -15.97 14.49
C ASP A 201 -6.95 -17.36 13.82
N SER A 202 -7.06 -17.44 12.50
CA SER A 202 -7.03 -18.71 11.76
C SER A 202 -5.72 -19.49 12.01
N PRO A 203 -5.74 -20.77 12.42
CA PRO A 203 -4.53 -21.58 12.55
C PRO A 203 -4.00 -22.09 11.20
N GLU A 204 -4.79 -21.91 10.13
CA GLU A 204 -4.55 -22.55 8.84
C GLU A 204 -3.41 -21.90 8.05
N THR A 205 -2.67 -22.73 7.31
CA THR A 205 -1.68 -22.28 6.33
C THR A 205 -2.17 -22.42 4.88
N SER A 206 -3.24 -23.20 4.68
CA SER A 206 -3.94 -23.36 3.39
C SER A 206 -4.86 -22.15 3.15
N PRO A 207 -4.71 -21.42 2.03
CA PRO A 207 -5.61 -20.33 1.67
C PRO A 207 -7.10 -20.69 1.70
N ALA A 208 -7.48 -21.83 1.11
CA ALA A 208 -8.88 -22.27 1.07
C ALA A 208 -9.41 -22.63 2.47
N ALA A 209 -8.56 -23.23 3.32
CA ALA A 209 -8.94 -23.50 4.71
C ALA A 209 -9.08 -22.21 5.52
N THR A 210 -8.16 -21.26 5.36
CA THR A 210 -8.23 -19.92 5.97
C THR A 210 -9.51 -19.20 5.56
N LEU A 211 -9.88 -19.21 4.27
CA LEU A 211 -11.14 -18.61 3.80
C LEU A 211 -12.38 -19.31 4.39
N ARG A 212 -12.34 -20.64 4.59
CA ARG A 212 -13.44 -21.36 5.26
C ARG A 212 -13.56 -20.99 6.74
N PHE A 213 -12.43 -20.83 7.43
CA PHE A 213 -12.39 -20.34 8.79
C PHE A 213 -13.00 -18.93 8.87
N MET A 214 -12.47 -17.99 8.07
CA MET A 214 -12.97 -16.62 7.97
C MET A 214 -14.45 -16.56 7.62
N HIS A 215 -14.92 -17.39 6.68
CA HIS A 215 -16.32 -17.47 6.30
C HIS A 215 -17.23 -17.74 7.50
N THR A 216 -16.79 -18.58 8.45
CA THR A 216 -17.56 -18.89 9.66
C THR A 216 -17.56 -17.72 10.64
N GLU A 217 -16.40 -17.10 10.84
CA GLU A 217 -16.23 -15.99 11.78
C GLU A 217 -16.99 -14.73 11.35
N VAL A 218 -16.98 -14.41 10.06
CA VAL A 218 -17.66 -13.22 9.51
C VAL A 218 -19.12 -13.50 9.15
N ARG A 219 -19.70 -14.64 9.55
CA ARG A 219 -21.16 -14.84 9.43
C ARG A 219 -21.91 -13.72 10.17
N LYS A 220 -23.09 -13.40 9.66
CA LYS A 220 -23.99 -12.33 10.15
C LYS A 220 -23.48 -10.90 9.92
N THR A 221 -22.45 -10.71 9.09
CA THR A 221 -22.11 -9.39 8.53
C THR A 221 -22.71 -9.26 7.14
N ARG A 222 -22.45 -8.14 6.44
CA ARG A 222 -22.72 -8.00 5.00
C ARG A 222 -21.86 -8.94 4.15
N GLY A 223 -20.78 -9.48 4.70
CA GLY A 223 -19.83 -10.31 3.99
C GLY A 223 -18.84 -9.49 3.16
N LEU A 224 -17.91 -10.19 2.53
CA LEU A 224 -16.84 -9.61 1.74
C LEU A 224 -16.42 -10.53 0.60
N VAL A 225 -15.87 -9.95 -0.46
CA VAL A 225 -15.00 -10.69 -1.37
C VAL A 225 -13.61 -10.75 -0.74
N ALA A 226 -12.91 -11.86 -0.94
CA ALA A 226 -11.67 -12.13 -0.21
C ALA A 226 -10.73 -13.01 -1.00
N CYS A 227 -9.45 -12.76 -0.85
CA CYS A 227 -8.40 -13.61 -1.37
C CYS A 227 -7.31 -13.83 -0.32
N VAL A 228 -6.81 -15.05 -0.25
CA VAL A 228 -5.64 -15.41 0.56
C VAL A 228 -4.58 -16.03 -0.35
N ALA A 229 -3.34 -15.60 -0.18
CA ALA A 229 -2.16 -16.26 -0.72
C ALA A 229 -1.27 -16.74 0.42
N SER A 230 -0.63 -17.89 0.24
CA SER A 230 0.30 -18.48 1.19
C SER A 230 1.60 -18.85 0.46
N PHE A 231 2.73 -18.38 0.95
CA PHE A 231 4.05 -18.76 0.45
C PHE A 231 4.73 -19.71 1.42
N SER A 232 5.10 -20.90 0.95
CA SER A 232 5.92 -21.84 1.72
C SER A 232 7.40 -21.53 1.49
N PHE A 233 8.13 -21.13 2.55
CA PHE A 233 9.58 -20.89 2.45
C PHE A 233 10.40 -22.17 2.24
N ARG A 234 9.81 -23.35 2.50
CA ARG A 234 10.47 -24.66 2.40
C ARG A 234 10.32 -25.20 1.00
N GLU A 235 9.11 -25.12 0.46
CA GLU A 235 8.79 -25.59 -0.88
C GLU A 235 9.04 -24.52 -1.95
N LYS A 236 9.30 -23.27 -1.53
CA LYS A 236 9.46 -22.11 -2.40
C LYS A 236 8.32 -21.97 -3.41
N LYS A 237 7.08 -22.13 -2.95
CA LYS A 237 5.87 -22.08 -3.80
C LYS A 237 4.78 -21.22 -3.19
N TRP A 238 3.96 -20.64 -4.05
CA TRP A 238 2.73 -19.95 -3.68
C TRP A 238 1.53 -20.89 -3.83
N THR A 239 0.61 -20.82 -2.88
CA THR A 239 -0.76 -21.32 -3.01
C THR A 239 -1.73 -20.16 -2.85
N ILE A 240 -2.84 -20.19 -3.59
CA ILE A 240 -3.84 -19.12 -3.58
C ILE A 240 -5.26 -19.69 -3.60
N ALA A 241 -6.14 -19.07 -2.81
CA ALA A 241 -7.59 -19.25 -2.87
C ALA A 241 -8.26 -17.86 -2.84
N GLY A 242 -9.31 -17.67 -3.66
CA GLY A 242 -10.07 -16.43 -3.68
C GLY A 242 -11.56 -16.65 -3.94
N VAL A 243 -12.40 -15.79 -3.38
CA VAL A 243 -13.85 -15.75 -3.54
C VAL A 243 -14.24 -14.31 -3.94
N GLY A 244 -14.95 -14.17 -5.05
CA GLY A 244 -15.36 -12.89 -5.60
C GLY A 244 -14.43 -12.39 -6.70
N ASN A 245 -14.19 -11.08 -6.76
CA ASN A 245 -13.61 -10.38 -7.92
C ASN A 245 -12.29 -9.66 -7.62
N ILE A 246 -11.62 -9.95 -6.50
CA ILE A 246 -10.25 -9.48 -6.24
C ILE A 246 -9.32 -10.07 -7.30
N SER A 247 -8.67 -9.18 -8.04
CA SER A 247 -7.70 -9.57 -9.06
C SER A 247 -6.35 -9.85 -8.43
N ILE A 248 -5.71 -10.93 -8.84
CA ILE A 248 -4.33 -11.23 -8.45
C ILE A 248 -3.53 -11.42 -9.71
N ARG A 249 -2.37 -10.78 -9.75
CA ARG A 249 -1.37 -11.03 -10.77
C ARG A 249 -0.05 -11.40 -10.13
N SER A 250 0.46 -12.54 -10.52
CA SER A 250 1.85 -12.92 -10.25
C SER A 250 2.68 -12.53 -11.47
N GLY A 251 3.79 -11.81 -11.25
CA GLY A 251 4.62 -11.39 -12.37
C GLY A 251 6.00 -10.86 -12.01
N ASN A 252 6.84 -10.82 -13.04
CA ASN A 252 8.07 -10.03 -13.14
C ASN A 252 7.88 -8.99 -14.28
N PHE A 253 8.94 -8.34 -14.75
CA PHE A 253 8.83 -7.33 -15.82
C PHE A 253 8.20 -7.87 -17.13
N GLU A 254 8.21 -9.19 -17.36
CA GLU A 254 7.90 -9.81 -18.65
C GLU A 254 6.60 -10.62 -18.67
N PHE A 255 6.10 -11.07 -17.52
CA PHE A 255 4.94 -11.97 -17.43
C PHE A 255 3.92 -11.53 -16.39
N SER A 256 2.62 -11.59 -16.74
CA SER A 256 1.52 -11.49 -15.78
C SER A 256 0.56 -12.67 -15.94
N LYS A 257 0.43 -13.52 -14.92
CA LYS A 257 -0.59 -14.58 -14.87
C LYS A 257 -1.73 -14.13 -13.94
N GLY A 258 -2.95 -14.10 -14.47
CA GLY A 258 -4.16 -13.82 -13.68
C GLY A 258 -4.64 -15.07 -12.94
N TYR A 259 -5.11 -14.89 -11.72
CA TYR A 259 -5.78 -15.92 -10.93
C TYR A 259 -7.31 -15.82 -11.09
N PHE A 260 -7.99 -16.96 -11.15
CA PHE A 260 -9.46 -17.02 -11.15
C PHE A 260 -9.98 -17.37 -9.76
N SER A 261 -10.73 -16.42 -9.20
CA SER A 261 -11.47 -16.59 -7.96
C SER A 261 -12.78 -17.34 -8.19
N TYR A 262 -13.26 -17.99 -7.15
CA TYR A 262 -14.55 -18.66 -7.16
C TYR A 262 -15.69 -17.64 -6.96
N ASN A 263 -16.85 -17.89 -7.55
CA ASN A 263 -18.04 -17.07 -7.29
C ASN A 263 -18.55 -17.30 -5.86
N GLY A 264 -18.86 -16.21 -5.15
CA GLY A 264 -19.40 -16.24 -3.80
C GLY A 264 -19.07 -14.98 -3.01
N ILE A 265 -19.50 -14.96 -1.75
CA ILE A 265 -19.24 -13.90 -0.78
C ILE A 265 -18.90 -14.57 0.56
N VAL A 266 -17.72 -14.29 1.11
CA VAL A 266 -17.28 -14.80 2.42
C VAL A 266 -18.20 -14.22 3.51
N GLY A 267 -18.65 -15.06 4.44
CA GLY A 267 -19.71 -14.73 5.40
C GLY A 267 -21.14 -15.05 4.94
N LEU A 268 -21.39 -15.18 3.63
CA LEU A 268 -22.72 -15.51 3.08
C LEU A 268 -22.72 -16.87 2.39
N ASN A 269 -22.00 -17.02 1.28
CA ASN A 269 -21.94 -18.24 0.48
C ASN A 269 -20.54 -18.44 -0.14
N ILE A 270 -19.93 -19.58 0.12
CA ILE A 270 -18.67 -19.99 -0.53
C ILE A 270 -18.84 -21.40 -1.13
N PRO A 271 -18.17 -21.71 -2.25
CA PRO A 271 -18.27 -23.04 -2.84
C PRO A 271 -17.49 -24.08 -2.03
N GLY A 272 -18.13 -25.21 -1.74
CA GLY A 272 -17.48 -26.35 -1.07
C GLY A 272 -16.33 -26.97 -1.88
N SER A 273 -16.31 -26.75 -3.20
CA SER A 273 -15.26 -27.21 -4.11
C SER A 273 -14.01 -26.32 -4.14
N MET A 274 -13.97 -25.24 -3.35
CA MET A 274 -12.84 -24.31 -3.30
C MET A 274 -11.56 -25.02 -2.83
N LYS A 275 -10.51 -24.95 -3.66
CA LYS A 275 -9.20 -25.56 -3.42
C LYS A 275 -8.09 -24.53 -3.58
N ASP A 276 -6.96 -24.82 -2.95
CA ASP A 276 -5.73 -24.10 -3.19
C ASP A 276 -5.26 -24.34 -4.62
N GLN A 277 -4.88 -23.27 -5.32
CA GLN A 277 -4.22 -23.38 -6.62
C GLN A 277 -2.76 -22.98 -6.46
N GLU A 278 -1.87 -23.78 -7.04
CA GLU A 278 -0.43 -23.58 -6.93
C GLU A 278 0.08 -22.62 -8.02
N ILE A 279 1.04 -21.79 -7.63
CA ILE A 279 1.80 -20.92 -8.52
C ILE A 279 3.28 -21.14 -8.26
N ILE A 280 4.01 -21.41 -9.34
CA ILE A 280 5.47 -21.53 -9.32
C ILE A 280 6.07 -20.19 -8.91
N CYS A 281 6.99 -20.21 -7.94
CA CYS A 281 7.71 -19.02 -7.56
C CYS A 281 8.87 -18.78 -8.54
N GLU A 282 8.82 -17.66 -9.25
CA GLU A 282 9.93 -17.20 -10.06
C GLU A 282 10.86 -16.29 -9.25
N PRO A 283 12.16 -16.20 -9.58
CA PRO A 283 13.05 -15.22 -8.98
C PRO A 283 12.50 -13.80 -9.11
N HIS A 284 12.56 -13.02 -8.02
CA HIS A 284 12.05 -11.64 -7.95
C HIS A 284 10.54 -11.49 -8.24
N GLN A 285 9.77 -12.57 -8.20
CA GLN A 285 8.32 -12.53 -8.39
C GLN A 285 7.66 -11.61 -7.35
N ARG A 286 6.74 -10.80 -7.84
CA ARG A 286 5.82 -10.03 -7.01
C ARG A 286 4.41 -10.56 -7.19
N LEU A 287 3.67 -10.59 -6.11
CA LEU A 287 2.24 -10.87 -6.10
C LEU A 287 1.52 -9.55 -5.89
N VAL A 288 0.70 -9.14 -6.87
CA VAL A 288 -0.08 -7.91 -6.81
C VAL A 288 -1.55 -8.25 -6.71
N PHE A 289 -2.22 -7.75 -5.67
CA PHE A 289 -3.66 -7.84 -5.50
C PHE A 289 -4.26 -6.46 -5.79
N CYS A 290 -5.35 -6.42 -6.54
CA CYS A 290 -6.15 -5.21 -6.68
C CYS A 290 -7.63 -5.53 -6.49
N SER A 291 -8.33 -4.70 -5.70
CA SER A 291 -9.79 -4.69 -5.65
C SER A 291 -10.39 -4.21 -6.98
N ASP A 292 -11.71 -4.26 -7.10
CA ASP A 292 -12.42 -3.80 -8.28
C ASP A 292 -12.53 -2.26 -8.38
N GLY A 293 -12.14 -1.55 -7.32
CA GLY A 293 -11.88 -0.10 -7.31
C GLY A 293 -10.80 0.34 -8.31
N LEU A 294 -10.02 -0.60 -8.85
CA LEU A 294 -9.09 -0.37 -9.96
C LEU A 294 -9.64 -0.86 -11.31
N LYS A 295 -9.20 -0.23 -12.40
CA LYS A 295 -9.44 -0.74 -13.76
C LYS A 295 -8.85 -2.14 -13.90
N SER A 296 -9.61 -3.08 -14.45
CA SER A 296 -9.23 -4.51 -14.52
C SER A 296 -8.06 -4.81 -15.46
N ARG A 297 -7.80 -3.92 -16.43
CA ARG A 297 -6.69 -4.00 -17.39
C ARG A 297 -5.68 -2.91 -17.10
N TRP A 298 -4.59 -3.31 -16.45
CA TRP A 298 -3.42 -2.48 -16.24
C TRP A 298 -2.17 -3.12 -16.84
N GLU A 299 -1.29 -2.28 -17.36
CA GLU A 299 0.01 -2.63 -17.96
C GLU A 299 1.14 -2.14 -17.05
N LEU A 300 1.94 -3.08 -16.52
CA LEU A 300 3.18 -2.80 -15.78
C LEU A 300 4.42 -2.39 -16.62
N PRO A 301 4.61 -2.82 -17.88
CA PRO A 301 5.94 -2.74 -18.53
C PRO A 301 6.42 -1.33 -18.92
N LYS A 302 5.67 -0.26 -18.63
CA LYS A 302 6.06 1.13 -18.98
C LYS A 302 6.86 1.87 -17.90
N LEU A 303 6.99 1.32 -16.69
CA LEU A 303 7.67 1.97 -15.57
C LEU A 303 9.04 1.34 -15.32
N ALA A 304 10.04 1.80 -16.08
CA ALA A 304 11.40 1.30 -16.02
C ALA A 304 11.97 1.41 -14.59
N GLY A 305 12.59 0.33 -14.11
CA GLY A 305 13.31 0.31 -12.83
C GLY A 305 12.44 0.35 -11.57
N ILE A 306 11.10 0.45 -11.67
CA ILE A 306 10.20 0.55 -10.50
C ILE A 306 10.36 -0.61 -9.51
N TYR A 307 10.75 -1.80 -10.01
CA TYR A 307 11.00 -2.99 -9.19
C TYR A 307 12.25 -2.90 -8.29
N LYS A 308 13.08 -1.87 -8.44
CA LYS A 308 14.21 -1.58 -7.54
C LYS A 308 13.79 -0.81 -6.29
N TYR A 309 12.60 -0.23 -6.31
CA TYR A 309 12.05 0.58 -5.23
C TYR A 309 11.25 -0.28 -4.24
N ASP A 310 10.94 0.34 -3.10
CA ASP A 310 10.02 -0.19 -2.11
C ASP A 310 8.71 -0.63 -2.79
N PRO A 311 8.16 -1.82 -2.47
CA PRO A 311 6.93 -2.31 -3.08
C PRO A 311 5.75 -1.34 -3.02
N ILE A 312 5.71 -0.42 -2.04
CA ILE A 312 4.68 0.62 -1.96
C ILE A 312 4.70 1.59 -3.16
N ILE A 313 5.87 1.84 -3.76
CA ILE A 313 5.98 2.71 -4.94
C ILE A 313 5.26 2.06 -6.13
N LEU A 314 5.36 0.74 -6.26
CA LEU A 314 4.62 -0.01 -7.28
C LEU A 314 3.11 0.05 -7.00
N ALA A 315 2.69 -0.13 -5.75
CA ALA A 315 1.29 -0.03 -5.36
C ALA A 315 0.72 1.37 -5.66
N ALA A 316 1.47 2.43 -5.31
CA ALA A 316 1.12 3.81 -5.56
C ALA A 316 1.06 4.15 -7.06
N ALA A 317 1.95 3.59 -7.88
CA ALA A 317 1.91 3.76 -9.33
C ALA A 317 0.66 3.12 -9.96
N LEU A 318 0.30 1.92 -9.51
CA LEU A 318 -0.92 1.24 -9.97
C LEU A 318 -2.18 1.97 -9.53
N TYR A 319 -2.22 2.44 -8.28
CA TYR A 319 -3.30 3.29 -7.79
C TYR A 319 -3.41 4.57 -8.64
N LYS A 320 -2.31 5.29 -8.83
CA LYS A 320 -2.26 6.53 -9.61
C LYS A 320 -2.84 6.38 -11.01
N ASP A 321 -2.46 5.34 -11.74
CA ASP A 321 -2.83 5.20 -13.16
C ASP A 321 -4.20 4.53 -13.37
N TYR A 322 -4.66 3.72 -12.39
CA TYR A 322 -5.79 2.81 -12.58
C TYR A 322 -6.91 2.93 -11.55
N ALA A 323 -6.81 3.80 -10.55
CA ALA A 323 -7.91 4.12 -9.64
C ALA A 323 -9.17 4.58 -10.41
N ARG A 324 -10.34 4.08 -10.01
CA ARG A 324 -11.63 4.51 -10.56
C ARG A 324 -12.21 5.72 -9.84
N ASN A 325 -11.86 5.93 -8.56
CA ASN A 325 -12.40 6.98 -7.70
C ASN A 325 -13.94 6.93 -7.55
N THR A 326 -14.54 5.76 -7.75
CA THR A 326 -16.00 5.52 -7.60
C THR A 326 -16.31 4.55 -6.47
N ASP A 327 -15.28 3.92 -5.92
CA ASP A 327 -15.37 2.89 -4.89
C ASP A 327 -14.14 2.94 -3.96
N ASP A 328 -14.13 2.11 -2.93
CA ASP A 328 -12.93 1.81 -2.16
C ASP A 328 -11.84 1.23 -3.07
N MET A 329 -10.57 1.53 -2.78
CA MET A 329 -9.46 1.19 -3.67
C MET A 329 -8.31 0.58 -2.90
N SER A 330 -7.86 -0.60 -3.32
CA SER A 330 -6.70 -1.26 -2.73
C SER A 330 -5.77 -1.87 -3.77
N VAL A 331 -4.48 -1.70 -3.51
CA VAL A 331 -3.38 -2.36 -4.20
C VAL A 331 -2.41 -2.91 -3.15
N ILE A 332 -2.21 -4.22 -3.16
CA ILE A 332 -1.28 -4.88 -2.23
C ILE A 332 -0.17 -5.52 -3.06
N VAL A 333 1.08 -5.32 -2.66
CA VAL A 333 2.26 -5.89 -3.30
C VAL A 333 3.02 -6.73 -2.29
N GLY A 334 3.01 -8.05 -2.50
CA GLY A 334 3.85 -9.01 -1.80
C GLY A 334 5.11 -9.34 -2.60
N LYS A 335 6.26 -9.35 -1.94
CA LYS A 335 7.56 -9.70 -2.51
C LYS A 335 8.29 -10.66 -1.58
N ILE A 336 8.81 -11.76 -2.10
CA ILE A 336 9.68 -12.67 -1.35
C ILE A 336 11.14 -12.36 -1.68
N ASN A 337 11.98 -12.31 -0.65
CA ASN A 337 13.42 -11.99 -0.75
C ASN A 337 14.31 -13.22 -0.54
N VAL A 338 13.81 -14.42 -0.86
CA VAL A 338 14.59 -15.66 -0.79
C VAL A 338 15.65 -15.68 -1.90
N SER A 339 16.89 -15.92 -1.50
CA SER A 339 18.01 -16.22 -2.39
C SER A 339 17.97 -17.66 -2.91
#